data_AF-A0AAV4JD37-F1
#
_entry.id   AF-A0AAV4JD37-F1
#
_cell.length_a   1.000
_cell.length_b   1.000
_cell.length_c   1.000
_cell.angle_alpha   90.00
_cell.angle_beta   90.00
_cell.angle_gamma   90.00
#
_symmetry.space_group_name_H-M   'P 1'
#
loop_
_entity.id
_entity.type
_entity.pdbx_description
1 polymer ?
#
loop_
_entity_poly.entity_id
_entity_poly.type
_entity_poly.pdbx_seq_one_letter_code
_entity_poly.pdbx_strand_id
1 'polypeptide(L)'
;MKKEIDIRTEIASAKFWKLKELLRRNINIDTKKRVLQCYVFSVFNYGCETWTFTKAVEDKRKSFEMWWYKRVLRISWEELKTNEEVLQAADVTGRLLVLDQLIKRKLLVMIQCKGKLGTSFAASLRGQERERTPSKELD
;
A
#
# COMPACT_ATOMS: atom_id res chain seq x y z
N MET A 1 2.44 14.23 5.31
CA MET A 1 2.24 12.96 4.57
C MET A 1 3.24 12.75 3.44
N LYS A 2 3.36 13.63 2.44
CA LYS A 2 4.39 13.50 1.38
C LYS A 2 5.80 13.30 1.95
N LYS A 3 6.20 14.16 2.91
CA LYS A 3 7.47 14.05 3.64
C LYS A 3 7.70 12.69 4.32
N GLU A 4 6.66 12.09 4.90
CA GLU A 4 6.75 10.77 5.57
C GLU A 4 7.04 9.65 4.57
N ILE A 5 6.37 9.69 3.40
CA ILE A 5 6.58 8.71 2.33
C ILE A 5 8.02 8.82 1.79
N ASP A 6 8.53 10.05 1.64
CA ASP A 6 9.90 10.31 1.19
C ASP A 6 10.92 9.75 2.19
N ILE A 7 10.76 10.05 3.48
CA ILE A 7 11.60 9.50 4.56
C ILE A 7 11.60 7.97 4.54
N ARG A 8 10.43 7.33 4.41
CA ARG A 8 10.32 5.86 4.34
C ARG A 8 11.02 5.29 3.12
N THR A 9 10.92 5.99 1.99
CA THR A 9 11.60 5.62 0.74
C THR A 9 13.12 5.64 0.94
N GLU A 10 13.64 6.66 1.61
CA GLU A 10 15.06 6.79 1.93
C GLU A 10 15.53 5.69 2.89
N ILE A 11 14.79 5.43 3.97
CA ILE A 11 15.14 4.38 4.95
C ILE A 11 15.13 3.00 4.27
N ALA A 12 14.11 2.69 3.48
CA ALA A 12 14.02 1.44 2.74
C ALA A 12 15.17 1.30 1.73
N SER A 13 15.52 2.39 1.04
CA SER A 13 16.66 2.42 0.12
C SER A 13 17.99 2.20 0.85
N ALA A 14 18.18 2.80 2.01
CA ALA A 14 19.36 2.59 2.84
C ALA A 14 19.50 1.12 3.29
N LYS A 15 18.39 0.44 3.60
CA LYS A 15 18.41 -1.00 3.92
C LYS A 15 18.85 -1.85 2.73
N PHE A 16 18.39 -1.53 1.53
CA PHE A 16 18.87 -2.21 0.32
C PHE A 16 20.36 -2.02 0.11
N TRP A 17 20.88 -0.80 0.29
CA TRP A 17 22.30 -0.53 0.06
C TRP A 17 23.21 -1.34 0.99
N LYS A 18 22.76 -1.66 2.21
CA LYS A 18 23.46 -2.58 3.11
C LYS A 18 23.50 -4.02 2.56
N LEU A 19 22.49 -4.42 1.81
CA LEU A 19 22.35 -5.75 1.19
C LEU A 19 22.83 -5.80 -0.27
N LYS A 20 23.37 -4.70 -0.80
CA LYS A 20 23.70 -4.55 -2.23
C LYS A 20 24.64 -5.63 -2.73
N GLU A 21 25.62 -6.03 -1.92
CA GLU A 21 26.63 -7.03 -2.30
C GLU A 21 26.01 -8.43 -2.41
N LEU A 22 25.04 -8.75 -1.55
CA LEU A 22 24.29 -10.01 -1.62
C LEU A 22 23.39 -10.04 -2.86
N LEU A 23 22.71 -8.93 -3.17
CA LEU A 23 21.82 -8.83 -4.33
C LEU A 23 22.57 -8.72 -5.67
N ARG A 24 23.83 -8.28 -5.63
CA ARG A 24 24.75 -8.29 -6.79
C ARG A 24 25.22 -9.68 -7.17
N ARG A 25 25.31 -10.64 -6.26
CA ARG A 25 25.77 -12.01 -6.58
C ARG A 25 24.81 -12.73 -7.54
N ASN A 26 25.31 -13.76 -8.23
CA ASN A 26 24.49 -14.62 -9.09
C ASN A 26 23.71 -15.64 -8.23
N ILE A 27 22.69 -15.16 -7.52
CA ILE A 27 21.76 -15.96 -6.71
C ILE A 27 20.43 -16.03 -7.46
N ASN A 28 19.66 -17.10 -7.25
CA ASN A 28 18.31 -17.23 -7.77
C ASN A 28 17.48 -15.94 -7.54
N ILE A 29 16.82 -15.48 -8.59
CA ILE A 29 15.95 -14.30 -8.61
C ILE A 29 14.86 -14.41 -7.53
N ASP A 30 14.30 -15.60 -7.29
CA ASP A 30 13.33 -15.83 -6.23
C ASP A 30 13.85 -15.49 -4.83
N THR A 31 15.10 -15.84 -4.54
CA THR A 31 15.73 -15.51 -3.26
C THR A 31 15.92 -14.01 -3.14
N LYS A 32 16.34 -13.33 -4.21
CA LYS A 32 16.46 -11.85 -4.22
C LYS A 32 15.12 -11.16 -4.02
N LYS A 33 14.05 -11.68 -4.64
CA LYS A 33 12.68 -11.20 -4.43
C LYS A 33 12.25 -11.31 -2.98
N ARG A 34 12.48 -12.48 -2.34
CA ARG A 34 12.17 -12.67 -0.91
C ARG A 34 12.94 -11.69 -0.03
N VAL A 35 14.21 -11.46 -0.30
CA VAL A 35 15.03 -10.47 0.43
C VAL A 35 14.47 -9.06 0.28
N LEU A 36 14.12 -8.64 -0.95
CA LEU A 36 13.47 -7.35 -1.18
C LEU A 36 12.16 -7.20 -0.41
N GLN A 37 11.31 -8.23 -0.44
CA GLN A 37 10.03 -8.25 0.27
C GLN A 37 10.22 -8.12 1.78
N CYS A 38 11.14 -8.89 2.36
CA CYS A 38 11.34 -8.92 3.80
C CYS A 38 12.02 -7.68 4.37
N TYR A 39 12.91 -7.01 3.62
CA TYR A 39 13.71 -5.90 4.16
C TYR A 39 13.35 -4.52 3.61
N VAL A 40 13.02 -4.41 2.33
CA VAL A 40 12.78 -3.12 1.68
C VAL A 40 11.28 -2.81 1.71
N PHE A 41 10.46 -3.75 1.23
CA PHE A 41 9.01 -3.54 1.20
C PHE A 41 8.39 -3.56 2.60
N SER A 42 8.89 -4.38 3.53
CA SER A 42 8.43 -4.32 4.92
C SER A 42 8.60 -2.93 5.54
N VAL A 43 9.76 -2.31 5.36
CA VAL A 43 10.09 -0.99 5.90
C VAL A 43 9.30 0.12 5.21
N PHE A 44 9.18 0.05 3.88
CA PHE A 44 8.39 1.02 3.13
C PHE A 44 6.91 0.98 3.51
N ASN A 45 6.36 -0.23 3.71
CA ASN A 45 4.95 -0.43 4.08
C ASN A 45 4.68 -0.29 5.58
N TYR A 46 5.72 -0.28 6.44
CA TYR A 46 5.54 -0.15 7.87
C TYR A 46 4.86 1.17 8.20
N GLY A 47 3.55 1.18 8.49
CA GLY A 47 2.76 2.40 8.71
C GLY A 47 2.07 2.94 7.45
N CYS A 48 1.88 2.14 6.40
CA CYS A 48 1.00 2.48 5.27
C CYS A 48 -0.49 2.46 5.66
N GLU A 49 -0.83 1.82 6.79
CA GLU A 49 -2.16 1.80 7.37
C GLU A 49 -2.66 3.22 7.69
N THR A 50 -1.78 4.10 8.16
CA THR A 50 -2.12 5.48 8.54
C THR A 50 -2.11 6.47 7.37
N TRP A 51 -1.70 6.05 6.17
CA TRP A 51 -1.66 6.93 4.99
C TRP A 51 -3.03 7.08 4.35
N THR A 52 -3.38 8.27 3.88
CA THR A 52 -4.55 8.44 3.01
C THR A 52 -4.23 7.85 1.64
N PHE A 53 -5.03 6.89 1.17
CA PHE A 53 -4.86 6.35 -0.17
C PHE A 53 -5.36 7.32 -1.22
N THR A 54 -4.44 8.12 -1.74
CA THR A 54 -4.65 8.97 -2.91
C THR A 54 -3.92 8.34 -4.09
N LYS A 55 -4.40 8.59 -5.32
CA LYS A 55 -3.76 8.13 -6.56
C LYS A 55 -2.25 8.41 -6.61
N ALA A 56 -1.83 9.59 -6.16
CA ALA A 56 -0.41 9.95 -6.07
C ALA A 56 0.43 9.04 -5.15
N VAL A 57 -0.14 8.55 -4.06
CA VAL A 57 0.55 7.61 -3.14
C VAL A 57 0.64 6.23 -3.77
N GLU A 58 -0.42 5.81 -4.45
CA GLU A 58 -0.46 4.55 -5.18
C GLU A 58 0.55 4.53 -6.33
N ASP A 59 0.60 5.60 -7.13
CA ASP A 59 1.55 5.74 -8.23
C ASP A 59 2.99 5.72 -7.71
N LYS A 60 3.28 6.44 -6.62
CA LYS A 60 4.61 6.46 -6.02
C LYS A 60 5.03 5.09 -5.49
N ARG A 61 4.11 4.34 -4.88
CA ARG A 61 4.34 2.95 -4.46
C ARG A 61 4.66 2.07 -5.67
N LYS A 62 3.84 2.12 -6.72
CA LYS A 62 4.04 1.31 -7.95
C LYS A 62 5.39 1.63 -8.59
N SER A 63 5.73 2.91 -8.74
CA SER A 63 7.04 3.33 -9.28
C SER A 63 8.19 2.84 -8.42
N PHE A 64 8.07 2.90 -7.09
CA PHE A 64 9.08 2.40 -6.16
C PHE A 64 9.29 0.89 -6.30
N GLU A 65 8.21 0.10 -6.35
CA GLU A 65 8.28 -1.34 -6.58
C GLU A 65 8.93 -1.70 -7.90
N MET A 66 8.50 -1.05 -8.99
CA MET A 66 9.05 -1.28 -10.32
C MET A 66 10.55 -0.98 -10.36
N TRP A 67 10.99 0.08 -9.68
CA TRP A 67 12.41 0.44 -9.61
C TRP A 67 13.25 -0.69 -8.98
N TRP A 68 12.76 -1.31 -7.90
CA TRP A 68 13.47 -2.42 -7.26
C TRP A 68 13.48 -3.69 -8.10
N TYR A 69 12.36 -4.04 -8.76
CA TYR A 69 12.31 -5.20 -9.64
C TYR A 69 13.26 -5.04 -10.82
N LYS A 70 13.28 -3.88 -11.48
CA LYS A 70 14.24 -3.58 -12.56
C LYS A 70 15.68 -3.76 -12.09
N ARG A 71 15.99 -3.32 -10.88
CA ARG A 71 17.36 -3.40 -10.32
C ARG A 71 17.77 -4.82 -9.94
N VAL A 72 16.87 -5.65 -9.43
CA VAL A 72 17.14 -7.06 -9.13
C VAL A 72 17.25 -7.91 -10.40
N LEU A 73 16.42 -7.61 -11.41
CA LEU A 73 16.48 -8.25 -12.73
C LEU A 73 17.62 -7.73 -13.61
N ARG A 74 18.31 -6.67 -13.19
CA ARG A 74 19.40 -6.01 -13.92
C ARG A 74 18.99 -5.54 -15.32
N ILE A 75 17.72 -5.15 -15.48
CA ILE A 75 17.20 -4.62 -16.74
C ILE A 75 17.83 -3.24 -16.96
N SER A 76 18.53 -3.07 -18.09
CA SER A 76 19.07 -1.76 -18.47
C SER A 76 17.92 -0.80 -18.78
N TRP A 77 18.15 0.50 -18.60
CA TRP A 77 17.18 1.52 -19.03
C TRP A 77 17.06 1.56 -20.57
N GLU A 78 18.10 1.11 -21.28
CA GLU A 78 18.16 1.03 -22.75
C GLU A 78 17.25 -0.05 -23.33
N GLU A 79 16.93 -1.08 -22.55
CA GLU A 79 16.02 -2.15 -22.99
C GLU A 79 14.56 -1.68 -23.12
N LEU A 80 14.23 -0.48 -22.63
CA LEU A 80 12.91 0.17 -22.74
C LEU A 80 11.71 -0.76 -22.39
N LYS A 81 11.92 -1.71 -21.47
CA LYS A 81 10.89 -2.67 -21.09
C LYS A 81 9.72 -2.00 -20.38
N THR A 82 8.52 -2.39 -20.79
CA THR A 82 7.26 -2.02 -20.17
C THR A 82 7.17 -2.58 -18.74
N ASN A 83 6.34 -1.98 -17.89
CA ASN A 83 6.16 -2.46 -16.53
C ASN A 83 5.58 -3.88 -16.49
N GLU A 84 4.75 -4.23 -17.48
CA GLU A 84 4.15 -5.57 -17.60
C GLU A 84 5.21 -6.64 -17.90
N GLU A 85 6.12 -6.37 -18.84
CA GLU A 85 7.24 -7.26 -19.16
C GLU A 85 8.18 -7.43 -17.96
N VAL A 86 8.44 -6.37 -17.20
CA VAL A 86 9.26 -6.44 -15.98
C VAL A 86 8.61 -7.35 -14.94
N LEU A 87 7.29 -7.27 -14.79
CA LEU A 87 6.54 -8.12 -13.86
C LEU A 87 6.48 -9.58 -14.32
N GLN A 88 6.35 -9.81 -15.61
CA GLN A 88 6.40 -11.14 -16.21
C GLN A 88 7.78 -11.77 -16.06
N ALA A 89 8.84 -11.01 -16.33
CA ALA A 89 10.23 -11.45 -16.15
C ALA A 89 10.59 -11.70 -14.68
N ALA A 90 9.96 -10.95 -13.76
CA ALA A 90 10.10 -11.20 -12.33
C ALA A 90 9.41 -12.51 -11.90
N ASP A 91 8.61 -13.16 -12.77
CA ASP A 91 7.66 -14.21 -12.39
C ASP A 91 6.81 -13.78 -11.19
N VAL A 92 6.40 -12.51 -11.21
CA VAL A 92 5.55 -11.87 -10.18
C VAL A 92 4.11 -11.77 -10.68
N THR A 93 3.79 -12.46 -11.78
CA THR A 93 2.46 -12.49 -12.43
C THR A 93 1.32 -12.93 -11.48
N GLY A 94 1.63 -13.41 -10.27
CA GLY A 94 0.67 -13.60 -9.20
C GLY A 94 1.11 -13.12 -7.80
N ARG A 95 2.21 -12.36 -7.64
CA ARG A 95 2.76 -11.97 -6.31
C ARG A 95 2.87 -10.46 -6.05
N LEU A 96 2.32 -9.62 -6.91
CA LEU A 96 1.83 -8.28 -6.51
C LEU A 96 0.84 -8.34 -5.34
N LEU A 97 0.33 -9.55 -5.05
CA LEU A 97 -0.65 -9.85 -4.02
C LEU A 97 -0.29 -9.38 -2.62
N VAL A 98 0.96 -9.30 -2.14
CA VAL A 98 1.15 -8.92 -0.72
C VAL A 98 0.74 -7.46 -0.48
N LEU A 99 1.07 -6.57 -1.41
CA LEU A 99 0.79 -5.13 -1.27
C LEU A 99 -0.62 -4.80 -1.75
N ASP A 100 -1.08 -5.47 -2.82
CA ASP A 100 -2.47 -5.37 -3.24
C ASP A 100 -3.44 -6.02 -2.24
N GLN A 101 -3.06 -7.08 -1.50
CA GLN A 101 -3.88 -7.66 -0.41
C GLN A 101 -3.96 -6.71 0.78
N LEU A 102 -2.88 -6.03 1.16
CA LEU A 102 -2.89 -5.02 2.22
C LEU A 102 -3.81 -3.84 1.85
N ILE A 103 -3.79 -3.41 0.58
CA ILE A 103 -4.70 -2.37 0.06
C ILE A 103 -6.14 -2.88 -0.03
N LYS A 104 -6.38 -4.10 -0.54
CA LYS A 104 -7.71 -4.74 -0.56
C LYS A 104 -8.30 -4.86 0.84
N ARG A 105 -7.51 -5.29 1.83
CA ARG A 105 -7.91 -5.34 3.24
C ARG A 105 -8.33 -3.96 3.75
N LYS A 106 -7.60 -2.89 3.41
CA LYS A 106 -7.92 -1.53 3.84
C LYS A 106 -9.06 -0.85 3.06
N LEU A 107 -9.25 -1.15 1.76
CA LEU A 107 -10.47 -0.77 1.02
C LEU A 107 -11.70 -1.40 1.67
N LEU A 108 -11.62 -2.69 2.01
CA LEU A 108 -12.69 -3.44 2.65
C LEU A 108 -13.00 -2.86 4.04
N VAL A 109 -11.98 -2.56 4.85
CA VAL A 109 -12.15 -1.88 6.16
C VAL A 109 -12.70 -0.46 6.00
N MET A 110 -12.23 0.36 5.05
CA MET A 110 -12.79 1.71 4.84
C MET A 110 -14.24 1.67 4.37
N ILE A 111 -14.62 0.74 3.48
CA ILE A 111 -16.01 0.51 3.06
C ILE A 111 -16.86 0.09 4.27
N GLN A 112 -16.35 -0.83 5.10
CA GLN A 112 -17.04 -1.27 6.31
C GLN A 112 -17.17 -0.16 7.36
N CYS A 113 -16.14 0.65 7.58
CA CYS A 113 -16.18 1.80 8.49
C CYS A 113 -17.15 2.87 7.99
N LYS A 114 -17.15 3.20 6.68
CA LYS A 114 -18.14 4.13 6.10
C LYS A 114 -19.57 3.59 6.24
N GLY A 115 -19.79 2.29 6.05
CA GLY A 115 -21.09 1.64 6.29
C GLY A 115 -21.53 1.65 7.76
N LYS A 116 -20.59 1.48 8.70
CA LYS A 116 -20.84 1.60 10.16
C LYS A 116 -21.07 3.04 10.61
N LEU A 117 -20.35 4.01 10.05
CA LEU A 117 -20.53 5.45 10.31
C LEU A 117 -21.89 5.94 9.79
N GLY A 118 -22.33 5.52 8.60
CA GLY A 118 -23.64 5.88 8.07
C GLY A 118 -24.81 5.29 8.88
N THR A 119 -24.67 4.06 9.38
CA THR A 119 -25.72 3.39 10.17
C THR A 119 -25.76 3.86 11.62
N SER A 120 -24.62 4.08 12.28
CA SER A 120 -24.55 4.63 13.64
C SER A 120 -24.93 6.11 13.70
N PHE A 121 -24.53 6.93 12.72
CA PHE A 121 -24.93 8.33 12.63
C PHE A 121 -26.43 8.47 12.33
N ALA A 122 -26.99 7.65 11.41
CA ALA A 122 -28.43 7.61 11.16
C ALA A 122 -29.24 7.07 12.35
N ALA A 123 -28.68 6.15 13.15
CA ALA A 123 -29.30 5.68 14.39
C ALA A 123 -29.27 6.75 15.49
N SER A 124 -28.19 7.54 15.59
CA SER A 124 -28.05 8.63 16.56
C SER A 124 -28.98 9.81 16.23
N LEU A 125 -29.17 10.14 14.95
CA LEU A 125 -30.13 11.17 14.50
C LEU A 125 -31.59 10.76 14.74
N ARG A 126 -31.96 9.49 14.47
CA ARG A 126 -33.31 8.97 14.77
C ARG A 126 -33.61 8.87 16.27
N GLY A 127 -32.60 8.72 17.12
CA GLY A 127 -32.75 8.79 18.58
C GLY A 127 -33.04 10.21 19.07
N GLN A 128 -32.46 11.22 18.42
CA GLN A 128 -32.57 12.63 18.81
C GLN A 128 -33.86 13.32 18.32
N GLU A 129 -34.57 12.72 17.34
CA GLU A 129 -35.88 13.20 16.87
C GLU A 129 -37.06 12.68 17.72
N ARG A 130 -36.91 11.61 18.51
CA ARG A 130 -37.99 11.08 19.37
C ARG A 130 -38.22 11.86 20.67
N GLU A 131 -37.26 12.68 21.11
CA GLU A 131 -37.41 13.50 22.33
C GLU A 131 -38.00 14.90 22.07
N ARG A 132 -38.30 15.25 20.80
CA ARG A 132 -38.71 16.63 20.41
C ARG A 132 -40.14 16.77 19.90
N THR A 133 -41.06 15.86 20.21
CA THR A 133 -42.51 16.13 20.10
C THR A 133 -43.01 16.74 21.41
N PRO A 134 -43.39 18.03 21.44
CA PRO A 134 -43.97 18.64 22.62
C PRO A 134 -45.42 18.14 22.77
N SER A 135 -45.71 17.57 23.94
CA SER A 135 -47.07 17.29 24.39
C SER A 135 -47.89 18.59 24.34
N LYS A 136 -48.74 18.71 23.33
CA LYS A 136 -49.84 19.68 23.33
C LYS A 136 -51.13 18.93 23.69
N GLU A 137 -51.88 19.61 24.55
CA GLU A 137 -53.33 19.50 24.80
C GLU A 137 -53.80 18.39 25.74
N LEU A 138 -54.21 18.83 26.94
CA LEU A 138 -55.51 18.56 27.55
C LEU A 138 -55.76 19.64 28.61
N ASP A 139 -56.50 20.69 28.20
CA ASP A 139 -57.56 21.40 28.95
C ASP A 139 -58.01 22.65 28.17
#